data_AF-A0A3P0NFG8-F1
#
_entry.id   AF-A0A3P0NFG8-F1
#
_cell.length_a   1.000
_cell.length_b   1.000
_cell.length_c   1.000
_cell.angle_alpha   90.00
_cell.angle_beta   90.00
_cell.angle_gamma   90.00
#
_symmetry.space_group_name_H-M   'P 1'
#
loop_
_entity.id
_entity.type
_entity.pdbx_description
1 polymer ?
#
loop_
_entity_poly.entity_id
_entity_poly.type
_entity_poly.pdbx_seq_one_letter_code
_entity_poly.pdbx_strand_id
1 'polypeptide(L)'
;MSSNKIKAAIIGSGNIGTDLMIKIMRHAKHVELAAMVGIDPCSEGLARAARLGIAVTHEGVEGLTRLPAFEAVDLVFDATSAAAHIVNDRFLRERKPTIRMVDLTPAAIGPYCVPVVNGEYCLDAPNVNMVTCGGQATIPIVAAVSRVAKVRYAEIVASIASRSAGPGTRANIDEFTETTTRAIQTVGGAERGKAIIVLNPAEPPLMMRDTVYTLSEQVDEARVAQSVQDMVTAVQRYVPGYRLKQDVQFDHVHDLNVPGLGRISGLKTTVLLEVEGAAHYLPAYAGNLDIMTSAALSTAERIAQRMVDSDVAAI
;
A
#
# COMPACT_ATOMS: atom_id res chain seq x y z
N MET A 1 11.70 7.60 30.33
CA MET A 1 10.32 7.90 29.94
C MET A 1 9.93 6.87 28.91
N SER A 2 9.05 5.92 29.25
CA SER A 2 8.59 4.90 28.31
C SER A 2 8.00 5.60 27.08
N SER A 3 8.49 5.27 25.89
CA SER A 3 8.00 5.92 24.68
C SER A 3 6.52 5.62 24.54
N ASN A 4 5.70 6.65 24.32
CA ASN A 4 4.24 6.56 24.19
C ASN A 4 3.81 5.92 22.85
N LYS A 5 4.58 4.94 22.38
CA LYS A 5 4.45 4.28 21.09
C LYS A 5 3.61 3.01 21.25
N ILE A 6 2.71 2.80 20.31
CA ILE A 6 1.93 1.58 20.20
C ILE A 6 2.85 0.45 19.72
N LYS A 7 2.82 -0.69 20.42
CA LYS A 7 3.60 -1.86 20.00
C LYS A 7 2.93 -2.54 18.82
N ALA A 8 3.74 -2.88 17.83
CA ALA A 8 3.29 -3.57 16.64
C ALA A 8 3.98 -4.92 16.43
N ALA A 9 3.33 -5.82 15.71
CA ALA A 9 3.96 -7.02 15.14
C ALA A 9 3.88 -6.99 13.61
N ILE A 10 4.83 -7.65 12.95
CA ILE A 10 4.77 -7.94 11.52
C ILE A 10 4.62 -9.44 11.33
N ILE A 11 3.61 -9.87 10.57
CA ILE A 11 3.46 -11.25 10.12
C ILE A 11 3.88 -11.33 8.65
N GLY A 12 4.83 -12.21 8.34
CA GLY A 12 5.44 -12.33 7.03
C GLY A 12 6.83 -11.73 6.97
N SER A 13 7.86 -12.56 7.14
CA SER A 13 9.27 -12.18 7.18
C SER A 13 9.94 -12.14 5.79
N GLY A 14 9.16 -11.90 4.72
CA GLY A 14 9.66 -11.76 3.36
C GLY A 14 10.18 -10.36 3.04
N ASN A 15 10.26 -10.02 1.75
CA ASN A 15 10.78 -8.72 1.31
C ASN A 15 9.98 -7.52 1.87
N ILE A 16 8.64 -7.59 1.81
CA ILE A 16 7.74 -6.52 2.29
C ILE A 16 7.89 -6.33 3.80
N GLY A 17 7.74 -7.41 4.58
CA GLY A 17 7.83 -7.32 6.05
C GLY A 17 9.20 -6.88 6.53
N THR A 18 10.29 -7.34 5.90
CA THR A 18 11.65 -6.95 6.28
C THR A 18 11.95 -5.49 5.93
N ASP A 19 11.47 -5.00 4.78
CA ASP A 19 11.56 -3.58 4.43
C ASP A 19 10.76 -2.69 5.40
N LEU A 20 9.53 -3.10 5.72
CA LEU A 20 8.67 -2.42 6.70
C LEU A 20 9.29 -2.39 8.10
N MET A 21 9.89 -3.49 8.55
CA MET A 21 10.63 -3.54 9.82
C MET A 21 11.70 -2.44 9.88
N ILE A 22 12.51 -2.32 8.83
CA ILE A 22 13.57 -1.31 8.80
C ILE A 22 13.00 0.11 8.78
N LYS A 23 11.87 0.33 8.08
CA LYS A 23 11.16 1.61 8.08
C LYS A 23 10.63 1.97 9.47
N ILE A 24 9.97 1.03 10.17
CA ILE A 24 9.48 1.27 11.53
C ILE A 24 10.63 1.66 12.44
N MET A 25 11.73 0.89 12.43
CA MET A 25 12.87 1.15 13.30
C MET A 25 13.53 2.52 13.09
N ARG A 26 13.56 2.99 11.84
CA ARG A 26 14.26 4.24 11.47
C ARG A 26 13.37 5.47 11.57
N HIS A 27 12.08 5.32 11.24
CA HIS A 27 11.22 6.46 10.90
C HIS A 27 9.94 6.54 11.72
N ALA A 28 9.52 5.47 12.41
CA ALA A 28 8.27 5.48 13.18
C ALA A 28 8.35 6.42 14.39
N LYS A 29 7.32 7.25 14.57
CA LYS A 29 7.19 8.18 15.70
C LYS A 29 6.19 7.67 16.72
N HIS A 30 5.15 6.97 16.28
CA HIS A 30 4.05 6.49 17.11
C HIS A 30 3.98 4.95 17.17
N VAL A 31 4.70 4.25 16.28
CA VAL A 31 4.76 2.78 16.26
C VAL A 31 6.13 2.28 16.74
N GLU A 32 6.14 1.17 17.49
CA GLU A 32 7.34 0.46 17.88
C GLU A 32 7.20 -1.04 17.60
N LEU A 33 8.15 -1.63 16.87
CA LEU A 33 8.07 -3.05 16.51
C LEU A 33 8.49 -3.94 17.68
N ALA A 34 7.58 -4.81 18.12
CA ALA A 34 7.79 -5.76 19.21
C ALA A 34 8.08 -7.19 18.72
N ALA A 35 7.50 -7.60 17.59
CA ALA A 35 7.69 -8.95 17.07
C ALA A 35 7.73 -9.03 15.54
N MET A 36 8.54 -9.95 15.02
CA MET A 36 8.54 -10.39 13.62
C MET A 36 8.18 -11.87 13.56
N VAL A 37 7.21 -12.21 12.72
CA VAL A 37 6.58 -13.53 12.67
C VAL A 37 6.75 -14.12 11.28
N GLY A 38 7.19 -15.37 11.22
CA GLY A 38 7.30 -16.13 9.97
C GLY A 38 6.84 -17.58 10.16
N ILE A 39 7.01 -18.37 9.11
CA ILE A 39 6.72 -19.82 9.09
C ILE A 39 7.93 -20.67 8.69
N ASP A 40 9.00 -20.03 8.24
CA ASP A 40 10.25 -20.68 7.84
C ASP A 40 11.35 -20.29 8.86
N PRO A 41 11.89 -21.24 9.64
CA PRO A 41 12.96 -20.96 10.59
C PRO A 41 14.25 -20.45 9.91
N CYS A 42 14.42 -20.70 8.61
CA CYS A 42 15.57 -20.25 7.82
C CYS A 42 15.36 -18.88 7.16
N SER A 43 14.24 -18.20 7.41
CA SER A 43 13.96 -16.89 6.82
C SER A 43 15.02 -15.84 7.17
N GLU A 44 15.61 -15.21 6.15
CA GLU A 44 16.56 -14.10 6.31
C GLU A 44 15.95 -12.92 7.09
N GLY A 45 14.66 -12.66 6.92
CA GLY A 45 13.94 -11.61 7.64
C GLY A 45 13.86 -11.89 9.14
N LEU A 46 13.64 -13.15 9.54
CA LEU A 46 13.69 -13.56 10.96
C LEU A 46 15.11 -13.44 11.52
N ALA A 47 16.11 -13.94 10.81
CA ALA A 47 17.51 -13.82 11.22
C ALA A 47 17.95 -12.35 11.37
N ARG A 48 17.43 -11.45 10.51
CA ARG A 48 17.67 -10.01 10.61
C ARG A 48 16.96 -9.38 11.81
N ALA A 49 15.69 -9.71 12.04
CA ALA A 49 14.92 -9.23 13.19
C ALA A 49 15.58 -9.64 14.53
N ALA A 50 16.01 -10.89 14.65
CA ALA A 50 16.70 -11.41 15.84
C ALA A 50 18.02 -10.65 16.11
N ARG A 51 18.83 -10.38 15.09
CA ARG A 51 20.06 -9.57 15.22
C ARG A 51 19.81 -8.14 15.69
N LEU A 52 18.61 -7.63 15.45
CA LEU A 52 18.16 -6.29 15.86
C LEU A 52 17.45 -6.30 17.22
N GLY A 53 17.41 -7.44 17.91
CA GLY A 53 16.79 -7.58 19.23
C GLY A 53 15.26 -7.62 19.23
N ILE A 54 14.64 -7.81 18.06
CA ILE A 54 13.18 -7.95 17.94
C ILE A 54 12.80 -9.40 18.25
N ALA A 55 11.71 -9.61 19.00
CA ALA A 55 11.21 -10.96 19.27
C ALA A 55 10.81 -11.66 17.96
N VAL A 56 11.18 -12.92 17.80
CA VAL A 56 10.89 -13.68 16.58
C VAL A 56 10.16 -14.98 16.88
N THR A 57 9.33 -15.41 15.95
CA THR A 57 8.80 -16.78 15.91
C THR A 57 8.70 -17.26 14.46
N HIS A 58 8.88 -18.57 14.27
CA HIS A 58 8.66 -19.25 12.99
C HIS A 58 7.41 -20.16 13.04
N GLU A 59 6.59 -20.04 14.10
CA GLU A 59 5.39 -20.86 14.31
C GLU A 59 4.11 -20.11 13.89
N GLY A 60 4.24 -19.15 12.97
CA GLY A 60 3.14 -18.35 12.42
C GLY A 60 2.40 -17.50 13.47
N VAL A 61 1.16 -17.14 13.14
CA VAL A 61 0.30 -16.30 13.99
C VAL A 61 0.03 -16.93 15.36
N GLU A 62 0.00 -18.27 15.45
CA GLU A 62 -0.14 -18.95 16.73
C GLU A 62 1.08 -18.71 17.62
N GLY A 63 2.29 -18.81 17.03
CA GLY A 63 3.54 -18.48 17.68
C GLY A 63 3.57 -17.05 18.21
N LEU A 64 3.02 -16.09 17.45
CA LEU A 64 2.92 -14.70 17.91
C LEU A 64 2.19 -14.61 19.24
N THR A 65 1.04 -15.28 19.36
CA THR A 65 0.21 -15.22 20.59
C THR A 65 0.84 -15.91 21.79
N ARG A 66 1.89 -16.73 21.60
CA ARG A 66 2.69 -17.33 22.67
C ARG A 66 3.89 -16.49 23.08
N LEU A 67 4.25 -15.46 22.32
CA LEU A 67 5.34 -14.56 22.70
C LEU A 67 4.90 -13.67 23.87
N PRO A 68 5.75 -13.46 24.89
CA PRO A 68 5.45 -12.53 25.99
C PRO A 68 5.11 -11.11 25.52
N ALA A 69 5.68 -10.69 24.39
CA ALA A 69 5.41 -9.38 23.81
C ALA A 69 3.97 -9.19 23.30
N PHE A 70 3.22 -10.27 23.06
CA PHE A 70 1.90 -10.19 22.43
C PHE A 70 0.88 -9.39 23.24
N GLU A 71 0.92 -9.47 24.58
CA GLU A 71 -0.02 -8.72 25.42
C GLU A 71 0.02 -7.22 25.13
N ALA A 72 1.21 -6.69 24.84
CA ALA A 72 1.41 -5.27 24.54
C ALA A 72 1.15 -4.91 23.06
N VAL A 73 1.03 -5.88 22.15
CA VAL A 73 0.83 -5.61 20.71
C VAL A 73 -0.61 -5.21 20.44
N ASP A 74 -0.83 -3.97 20.00
CA ASP A 74 -2.17 -3.49 19.62
C ASP A 74 -2.34 -3.28 18.11
N LEU A 75 -1.24 -3.35 17.35
CA LEU A 75 -1.24 -3.19 15.90
C LEU A 75 -0.47 -4.33 15.21
N VAL A 76 -0.99 -4.86 14.12
CA VAL A 76 -0.34 -5.94 13.36
C VAL A 76 -0.35 -5.60 11.89
N PHE A 77 0.84 -5.64 11.28
CA PHE A 77 1.01 -5.58 9.84
C PHE A 77 1.03 -6.99 9.27
N ASP A 78 0.18 -7.28 8.30
CA ASP A 78 0.20 -8.57 7.62
C ASP A 78 0.78 -8.45 6.21
N ALA A 79 1.96 -9.03 6.02
CA ALA A 79 2.72 -9.08 4.79
C ALA A 79 2.91 -10.52 4.29
N THR A 80 1.92 -11.38 4.52
CA THR A 80 1.92 -12.79 4.10
C THR A 80 1.30 -13.01 2.70
N SER A 81 0.08 -13.52 2.64
CA SER A 81 -0.71 -13.78 1.43
C SER A 81 -2.18 -13.54 1.72
N ALA A 82 -3.01 -13.38 0.67
CA ALA A 82 -4.41 -13.07 0.85
C ALA A 82 -5.16 -14.12 1.68
N ALA A 83 -4.95 -15.41 1.37
CA ALA A 83 -5.56 -16.51 2.09
C ALA A 83 -5.09 -16.60 3.55
N ALA A 84 -3.80 -16.35 3.81
CA ALA A 84 -3.25 -16.36 5.16
C ALA A 84 -3.81 -15.22 6.01
N HIS A 85 -3.99 -14.04 5.42
CA HIS A 85 -4.52 -12.87 6.12
C HIS A 85 -5.90 -13.12 6.74
N ILE A 86 -6.81 -13.78 6.02
CA ILE A 86 -8.16 -14.14 6.53
C ILE A 86 -8.05 -15.01 7.78
N VAL A 87 -7.13 -15.97 7.78
CA VAL A 87 -6.89 -16.87 8.93
C VAL A 87 -6.26 -16.10 10.10
N ASN A 88 -5.24 -15.29 9.80
CA ASN A 88 -4.53 -14.49 10.80
C ASN A 88 -5.46 -13.50 11.50
N ASP A 89 -6.25 -12.75 10.73
CA ASP A 89 -7.20 -11.76 11.23
C ASP A 89 -8.22 -12.40 12.18
N ARG A 90 -8.88 -13.49 11.75
CA ARG A 90 -9.83 -14.23 12.59
C ARG A 90 -9.18 -14.71 13.88
N PHE A 91 -8.02 -15.36 13.78
CA PHE A 91 -7.31 -15.94 14.92
C PHE A 91 -6.89 -14.89 15.95
N LEU A 92 -6.41 -13.73 15.49
CA LEU A 92 -6.01 -12.63 16.36
C LEU A 92 -7.23 -11.95 16.99
N ARG A 93 -8.31 -11.74 16.23
CA ARG A 93 -9.55 -11.13 16.72
C ARG A 93 -10.19 -11.93 17.86
N GLU A 94 -10.14 -13.26 17.78
CA GLU A 94 -10.62 -14.16 18.83
C GLU A 94 -9.87 -13.99 20.16
N ARG A 95 -8.61 -13.54 20.12
CA ARG A 95 -7.72 -13.44 21.29
C ARG A 95 -7.60 -12.01 21.81
N LYS A 96 -7.59 -11.03 20.92
CA LYS A 96 -7.52 -9.61 21.24
C LYS A 96 -8.46 -8.84 20.30
N PRO A 97 -9.76 -8.71 20.65
CA PRO A 97 -10.77 -8.09 19.78
C PRO A 97 -10.46 -6.65 19.36
N THR A 98 -9.64 -5.94 20.13
CA THR A 98 -9.23 -4.55 19.89
C THR A 98 -8.02 -4.41 18.96
N ILE A 99 -7.37 -5.51 18.57
CA ILE A 99 -6.17 -5.49 17.73
C ILE A 99 -6.47 -4.86 16.37
N ARG A 100 -5.62 -3.92 15.95
CA ARG A 100 -5.73 -3.24 14.66
C ARG A 100 -4.89 -3.96 13.63
N MET A 101 -5.51 -4.31 12.50
CA MET A 101 -4.82 -4.97 11.38
C MET A 101 -4.54 -3.96 10.26
N VAL A 102 -3.31 -3.93 9.77
CA VAL A 102 -2.92 -3.27 8.53
C VAL A 102 -2.52 -4.36 7.55
N ASP A 103 -3.40 -4.63 6.58
CA ASP A 103 -3.26 -5.69 5.59
C ASP A 103 -2.49 -5.18 4.36
N LEU A 104 -1.28 -5.69 4.13
CA LEU A 104 -0.47 -5.40 2.94
C LEU A 104 -0.68 -6.44 1.83
N THR A 105 -1.59 -7.40 2.03
CA THR A 105 -1.98 -8.42 1.06
C THR A 105 -3.20 -7.95 0.26
N PRO A 106 -3.57 -8.62 -0.85
CA PRO A 106 -4.77 -8.28 -1.59
C PRO A 106 -6.06 -8.92 -1.02
N ALA A 107 -6.07 -9.44 0.22
CA ALA A 107 -7.25 -10.10 0.82
C ALA A 107 -8.49 -9.20 0.93
N ALA A 108 -8.29 -7.91 1.20
CA ALA A 108 -9.32 -6.89 1.14
C ALA A 108 -10.58 -7.16 1.99
N ILE A 109 -10.40 -7.69 3.21
CA ILE A 109 -11.50 -7.91 4.16
C ILE A 109 -11.89 -6.65 4.96
N GLY A 110 -11.00 -5.65 5.00
CA GLY A 110 -11.26 -4.31 5.53
C GLY A 110 -11.36 -3.25 4.41
N PRO A 111 -11.77 -2.01 4.73
CA PRO A 111 -11.78 -0.91 3.77
C PRO A 111 -10.39 -0.65 3.17
N TYR A 112 -10.38 -0.31 1.88
CA TYR A 112 -9.18 0.15 1.19
C TYR A 112 -8.70 1.49 1.75
N CYS A 113 -7.40 1.59 2.04
CA CYS A 113 -6.76 2.80 2.52
C CYS A 113 -5.65 3.24 1.56
N VAL A 114 -5.81 4.43 0.99
CA VAL A 114 -4.75 5.16 0.29
C VAL A 114 -4.53 6.47 1.08
N PRO A 115 -3.41 6.62 1.80
CA PRO A 115 -3.27 7.65 2.85
C PRO A 115 -3.62 9.07 2.42
N VAL A 116 -3.22 9.47 1.20
CA VAL A 116 -3.43 10.84 0.66
C VAL A 116 -4.82 11.06 0.07
N VAL A 117 -5.65 10.02 -0.03
CA VAL A 117 -7.00 10.11 -0.60
C VAL A 117 -8.05 9.98 0.50
N ASN A 118 -8.01 8.87 1.25
CA ASN A 118 -9.07 8.53 2.21
C ASN A 118 -8.55 8.07 3.59
N GLY A 119 -7.27 8.28 3.90
CA GLY A 119 -6.64 7.76 5.12
C GLY A 119 -7.36 8.12 6.42
N GLU A 120 -7.90 9.35 6.52
CA GLU A 120 -8.65 9.82 7.70
C GLU A 120 -9.93 8.99 7.95
N TYR A 121 -10.58 8.47 6.91
CA TYR A 121 -11.80 7.65 7.04
C TYR A 121 -11.50 6.22 7.51
N CYS A 122 -10.23 5.79 7.46
CA CYS A 122 -9.82 4.43 7.79
C CYS A 122 -9.32 4.27 9.23
N LEU A 123 -9.15 5.36 9.98
CA LEU A 123 -8.43 5.34 11.26
C LEU A 123 -9.11 4.50 12.35
N ASP A 124 -10.44 4.46 12.33
CA ASP A 124 -11.23 3.74 13.33
C ASP A 124 -11.59 2.31 12.88
N ALA A 125 -11.17 1.87 11.68
CA ALA A 125 -11.45 0.52 11.18
C ALA A 125 -10.57 -0.53 11.87
N PRO A 126 -11.11 -1.69 12.31
CA PRO A 126 -10.34 -2.72 13.00
C PRO A 126 -9.37 -3.47 12.08
N ASN A 127 -9.61 -3.39 10.77
CA ASN A 127 -8.75 -3.90 9.72
C ASN A 127 -8.79 -2.90 8.56
N VAL A 128 -7.64 -2.51 8.04
CA VAL A 128 -7.51 -1.67 6.83
C VAL A 128 -6.67 -2.40 5.80
N ASN A 129 -7.08 -2.34 4.53
CA ASN A 129 -6.37 -2.97 3.43
C ASN A 129 -5.59 -1.92 2.63
N MET A 130 -4.31 -2.17 2.39
CA MET A 130 -3.40 -1.28 1.67
C MET A 130 -3.44 -1.46 0.15
N VAL A 131 -4.46 -2.14 -0.37
CA VAL A 131 -4.66 -2.40 -1.80
C VAL A 131 -3.50 -3.22 -2.36
N THR A 132 -2.66 -2.60 -3.20
CA THR A 132 -1.52 -3.20 -3.88
C THR A 132 -0.48 -2.11 -4.12
N CYS A 133 0.76 -2.48 -4.46
CA CYS A 133 1.79 -1.48 -4.75
C CYS A 133 1.43 -0.61 -5.96
N GLY A 134 0.82 -1.20 -7.01
CA GLY A 134 0.26 -0.45 -8.13
C GLY A 134 -0.84 0.49 -7.67
N GLY A 135 -1.79 0.00 -6.86
CA GLY A 135 -2.85 0.82 -6.29
C GLY A 135 -2.33 2.04 -5.51
N GLN A 136 -1.37 1.86 -4.60
CA GLN A 136 -0.78 2.96 -3.84
C GLN A 136 -0.03 3.96 -4.73
N ALA A 137 0.57 3.51 -5.84
CA ALA A 137 1.25 4.38 -6.79
C ALA A 137 0.27 5.15 -7.69
N THR A 138 -0.87 4.56 -8.07
CA THR A 138 -1.70 5.09 -9.17
C THR A 138 -3.06 5.63 -8.76
N ILE A 139 -3.69 5.09 -7.70
CA ILE A 139 -4.99 5.59 -7.20
C ILE A 139 -4.92 7.05 -6.78
N PRO A 140 -3.84 7.58 -6.16
CA PRO A 140 -3.70 9.01 -5.91
C PRO A 140 -3.92 9.84 -7.18
N ILE A 141 -3.36 9.41 -8.32
CA ILE A 141 -3.50 10.11 -9.59
C ILE A 141 -4.94 10.04 -10.11
N VAL A 142 -5.60 8.89 -10.04
CA VAL A 142 -7.01 8.76 -10.42
C VAL A 142 -7.87 9.71 -9.57
N ALA A 143 -7.62 9.76 -8.25
CA ALA A 143 -8.30 10.68 -7.33
C ALA A 143 -8.01 12.15 -7.63
N ALA A 144 -6.79 12.48 -8.08
CA ALA A 144 -6.41 13.82 -8.49
C ALA A 144 -7.19 14.28 -9.75
N VAL A 145 -7.48 13.38 -10.68
CA VAL A 145 -8.34 13.71 -11.83
C VAL A 145 -9.81 13.75 -11.41
N SER A 146 -10.27 12.79 -10.61
CA SER A 146 -11.70 12.66 -10.23
C SER A 146 -12.21 13.81 -9.36
N ARG A 147 -11.34 14.45 -8.57
CA ARG A 147 -11.70 15.69 -7.83
C ARG A 147 -11.83 16.93 -8.72
N VAL A 148 -11.39 16.86 -9.99
CA VAL A 148 -11.43 17.96 -10.95
C VAL A 148 -12.56 17.76 -11.97
N ALA A 149 -12.77 16.53 -12.44
CA ALA A 149 -13.83 16.16 -13.38
C ALA A 149 -14.28 14.71 -13.18
N LYS A 150 -15.52 14.38 -13.58
CA LYS A 150 -16.02 13.01 -13.49
C LYS A 150 -15.17 12.07 -14.37
N VAL A 151 -14.55 11.07 -13.75
CA VAL A 151 -13.76 10.05 -14.44
C VAL A 151 -14.67 8.87 -14.82
N ARG A 152 -14.87 8.67 -16.13
CA ARG A 152 -15.68 7.57 -16.66
C ARG A 152 -14.90 6.26 -16.66
N TYR A 153 -13.63 6.32 -17.02
CA TYR A 153 -12.75 5.16 -17.08
C TYR A 153 -11.37 5.50 -16.55
N ALA A 154 -10.77 4.61 -15.78
CA ALA A 154 -9.38 4.70 -15.39
C ALA A 154 -8.69 3.35 -15.56
N GLU A 155 -7.49 3.36 -16.13
CA GLU A 155 -6.66 2.20 -16.34
C GLU A 155 -5.25 2.47 -15.84
N ILE A 156 -4.66 1.48 -15.18
CA ILE A 156 -3.28 1.55 -14.71
C ILE A 156 -2.46 0.40 -15.26
N VAL A 157 -1.17 0.67 -15.51
CA VAL A 157 -0.18 -0.32 -15.92
C VAL A 157 1.02 -0.20 -15.00
N ALA A 158 1.16 -1.14 -14.08
CA ALA A 158 2.31 -1.25 -13.17
C ALA A 158 3.37 -2.16 -13.78
N SER A 159 4.57 -1.64 -14.01
CA SER A 159 5.73 -2.39 -14.53
C SER A 159 6.82 -2.44 -13.47
N ILE A 160 7.18 -3.65 -13.04
CA ILE A 160 8.15 -3.87 -11.95
C ILE A 160 9.24 -4.86 -12.35
N ALA A 161 10.40 -4.74 -11.71
CA ALA A 161 11.47 -5.72 -11.86
C ALA A 161 11.03 -7.11 -11.37
N SER A 162 11.23 -8.15 -12.17
CA SER A 162 10.93 -9.54 -11.81
C SER A 162 11.56 -9.96 -10.48
N ARG A 163 12.74 -9.41 -10.14
CA ARG A 163 13.47 -9.65 -8.88
C ARG A 163 12.81 -9.02 -7.66
N SER A 164 11.95 -8.01 -7.84
CA SER A 164 11.17 -7.40 -6.75
C SER A 164 9.88 -8.16 -6.44
N ALA A 165 9.40 -9.00 -7.37
CA ALA A 165 8.20 -9.81 -7.22
C ALA A 165 8.52 -11.18 -6.63
N GLY A 166 8.36 -11.32 -5.31
CA GLY A 166 8.53 -12.58 -4.59
C GLY A 166 7.41 -13.61 -4.88
N PRO A 167 7.51 -14.84 -4.32
CA PRO A 167 6.51 -15.89 -4.53
C PRO A 167 5.08 -15.48 -4.18
N GLY A 168 4.90 -14.73 -3.08
CA GLY A 168 3.59 -14.22 -2.68
C GLY A 168 2.94 -13.35 -3.75
N THR A 169 3.67 -12.38 -4.33
CA THR A 169 3.14 -11.55 -5.42
C THR A 169 2.75 -12.37 -6.65
N ARG A 170 3.57 -13.38 -7.00
CA ARG A 170 3.33 -14.22 -8.18
C ARG A 170 2.12 -15.14 -8.03
N ALA A 171 1.87 -15.63 -6.82
CA ALA A 171 0.74 -16.49 -6.52
C ALA A 171 -0.60 -15.75 -6.43
N ASN A 172 -0.58 -14.41 -6.35
CA ASN A 172 -1.79 -13.58 -6.17
C ASN A 172 -1.92 -12.51 -7.28
N ILE A 173 -1.54 -12.86 -8.52
CA ILE A 173 -1.51 -11.89 -9.63
C ILE A 173 -2.93 -11.48 -10.09
N ASP A 174 -3.89 -12.40 -10.00
CA ASP A 174 -5.28 -12.13 -10.36
C ASP A 174 -5.89 -11.20 -9.31
N GLU A 175 -5.71 -11.50 -8.02
CA GLU A 175 -6.14 -10.65 -6.91
C GLU A 175 -5.50 -9.26 -6.98
N PHE A 176 -4.25 -9.15 -7.44
CA PHE A 176 -3.65 -7.84 -7.71
C PHE A 176 -4.50 -7.04 -8.69
N THR A 177 -4.88 -7.64 -9.84
CA THR A 177 -5.66 -6.93 -10.86
C THR A 177 -7.07 -6.60 -10.37
N GLU A 178 -7.74 -7.52 -9.68
CA GLU A 178 -9.10 -7.36 -9.20
C GLU A 178 -9.19 -6.32 -8.07
N THR A 179 -8.35 -6.45 -7.05
CA THR A 179 -8.33 -5.54 -5.89
C THR A 179 -7.92 -4.13 -6.31
N THR A 180 -6.92 -4.00 -7.19
CA THR A 180 -6.54 -2.69 -7.72
C THR A 180 -7.65 -2.07 -8.56
N THR A 181 -8.31 -2.87 -9.41
CA THR A 181 -9.45 -2.40 -10.22
C THR A 181 -10.60 -1.89 -9.35
N ARG A 182 -10.96 -2.64 -8.30
CA ARG A 182 -12.01 -2.22 -7.35
C ARG A 182 -11.63 -0.91 -6.64
N ALA A 183 -10.39 -0.79 -6.17
CA ALA A 183 -9.93 0.39 -5.46
C ALA A 183 -9.78 1.64 -6.37
N ILE A 184 -9.47 1.47 -7.65
CA ILE A 184 -9.56 2.55 -8.65
C ILE A 184 -10.98 3.14 -8.70
N GLN A 185 -12.00 2.29 -8.57
CA GLN A 185 -13.40 2.73 -8.59
C GLN A 185 -13.82 3.35 -7.26
N THR A 186 -13.60 2.64 -6.16
CA THR A 186 -14.14 3.02 -4.84
C THR A 186 -13.34 4.10 -4.13
N VAL A 187 -12.02 4.14 -4.33
CA VAL A 187 -11.12 5.14 -3.71
C VAL A 187 -10.68 6.18 -4.74
N GLY A 188 -10.35 5.76 -5.97
CA GLY A 188 -9.97 6.68 -7.05
C GLY A 188 -11.14 7.49 -7.60
N GLY A 189 -12.37 7.00 -7.50
CA GLY A 189 -13.58 7.68 -7.98
C GLY A 189 -13.87 7.51 -9.47
N ALA A 190 -13.26 6.51 -10.13
CA ALA A 190 -13.60 6.18 -11.52
C ALA A 190 -14.87 5.33 -11.60
N GLU A 191 -15.74 5.59 -12.58
CA GLU A 191 -16.94 4.76 -12.81
C GLU A 191 -16.55 3.31 -13.21
N ARG A 192 -15.51 3.15 -14.04
CA ARG A 192 -14.90 1.86 -14.35
C ARG A 192 -13.39 1.87 -14.21
N GLY A 193 -12.84 0.83 -13.60
CA GLY A 193 -11.40 0.64 -13.42
C GLY A 193 -10.83 -0.49 -14.26
N LYS A 194 -9.52 -0.47 -14.49
CA LYS A 194 -8.73 -1.61 -14.98
C LYS A 194 -7.30 -1.52 -14.43
N ALA A 195 -6.74 -2.65 -14.03
CA ALA A 195 -5.34 -2.74 -13.65
C ALA A 195 -4.61 -3.82 -14.45
N ILE A 196 -3.38 -3.52 -14.85
CA ILE A 196 -2.43 -4.43 -15.49
C ILE A 196 -1.13 -4.40 -14.68
N ILE A 197 -0.52 -5.58 -14.51
CA ILE A 197 0.83 -5.72 -13.96
C ILE A 197 1.73 -6.43 -14.96
N VAL A 198 2.97 -5.94 -15.11
CA VAL A 198 4.00 -6.50 -15.98
C VAL A 198 5.27 -6.75 -15.18
N LEU A 199 5.79 -7.98 -15.26
CA LEU A 199 7.07 -8.37 -14.67
C LEU A 199 8.15 -8.37 -15.75
N ASN A 200 9.17 -7.55 -15.59
CA ASN A 200 10.26 -7.44 -16.56
C ASN A 200 11.60 -7.91 -15.93
N PRO A 201 12.30 -8.91 -16.53
CA PRO A 201 13.55 -9.47 -16.00
C PRO A 201 14.84 -8.78 -16.50
N ALA A 202 14.75 -7.58 -17.09
CA ALA A 202 15.93 -6.85 -17.58
C ALA A 202 17.00 -6.62 -16.50
N GLU A 203 18.26 -6.54 -16.95
CA GLU A 203 19.43 -6.21 -16.12
C GLU A 203 20.17 -5.01 -16.74
N PRO A 204 20.46 -3.93 -15.97
CA PRO A 204 20.16 -3.77 -14.54
C PRO A 204 18.65 -3.73 -14.25
N PRO A 205 18.18 -4.13 -13.05
CA PRO A 205 16.76 -4.23 -12.76
C PRO A 205 16.09 -2.86 -12.88
N LEU A 206 14.98 -2.81 -13.62
CA LEU A 206 14.24 -1.58 -13.86
C LEU A 206 13.66 -0.98 -12.58
N MET A 207 13.68 0.35 -12.51
CA MET A 207 12.85 1.12 -11.58
C MET A 207 11.38 0.82 -11.82
N MET A 208 10.56 0.84 -10.76
CA MET A 208 9.11 0.74 -10.90
C MET A 208 8.60 1.89 -11.76
N ARG A 209 7.78 1.56 -12.75
CA ARG A 209 7.08 2.50 -13.62
C ARG A 209 5.59 2.22 -13.53
N ASP A 210 4.82 3.28 -13.43
CA ASP A 210 3.36 3.18 -13.50
C ASP A 210 2.86 4.16 -14.54
N THR A 211 1.94 3.71 -15.38
CA THR A 211 1.22 4.59 -16.30
C THR A 211 -0.24 4.60 -15.89
N VAL A 212 -0.81 5.80 -15.75
CA VAL A 212 -2.22 6.00 -15.43
C VAL A 212 -2.88 6.66 -16.62
N TYR A 213 -3.93 6.03 -17.13
CA TYR A 213 -4.84 6.58 -18.11
C TYR A 213 -6.16 6.89 -17.42
N THR A 214 -6.67 8.10 -17.58
CA THR A 214 -8.04 8.44 -17.19
C THR A 214 -8.79 9.03 -18.37
N LEU A 215 -10.02 8.60 -18.60
CA LEU A 215 -10.97 9.25 -19.50
C LEU A 215 -12.02 9.97 -18.64
N SER A 216 -11.94 11.28 -18.63
CA SER A 216 -12.85 12.16 -17.88
C SER A 216 -13.75 12.95 -18.81
N GLU A 217 -14.79 13.57 -18.25
CA GLU A 217 -15.51 14.64 -18.95
C GLU A 217 -14.56 15.78 -19.37
N GLN A 218 -14.96 16.59 -20.35
CA GLN A 218 -14.11 17.71 -20.79
C GLN A 218 -13.85 18.67 -19.62
N VAL A 219 -12.57 18.99 -19.42
CA VAL A 219 -12.12 19.89 -18.36
C VAL A 219 -10.84 20.58 -18.79
N ASP A 220 -10.54 21.71 -18.14
CA ASP A 220 -9.29 22.44 -18.34
C ASP A 220 -8.07 21.59 -17.93
N GLU A 221 -7.17 21.35 -18.88
CA GLU A 221 -5.93 20.60 -18.73
C GLU A 221 -5.04 21.17 -17.61
N ALA A 222 -4.99 22.50 -17.48
CA ALA A 222 -4.17 23.16 -16.47
C ALA A 222 -4.63 22.81 -15.05
N ARG A 223 -5.95 22.69 -14.84
CA ARG A 223 -6.53 22.27 -13.56
C ARG A 223 -6.19 20.83 -13.23
N VAL A 224 -6.20 19.94 -14.23
CA VAL A 224 -5.82 18.54 -14.06
C VAL A 224 -4.33 18.42 -13.76
N ALA A 225 -3.47 19.11 -14.51
CA ALA A 225 -2.03 19.10 -14.32
C ALA A 225 -1.63 19.60 -12.92
N GLN A 226 -2.21 20.72 -12.46
CA GLN A 226 -1.97 21.24 -11.11
C GLN A 226 -2.42 20.24 -10.04
N SER A 227 -3.61 19.67 -10.21
CA SER A 227 -4.15 18.68 -9.28
C SER A 227 -3.25 17.44 -9.15
N VAL A 228 -2.72 16.95 -10.27
CA VAL A 228 -1.76 15.84 -10.31
C VAL A 228 -0.46 16.21 -9.60
N GLN A 229 0.08 17.40 -9.85
CA GLN A 229 1.31 17.87 -9.20
C GLN A 229 1.17 17.99 -7.68
N ASP A 230 0.04 18.51 -7.21
CA ASP A 230 -0.26 18.59 -5.76
C ASP A 230 -0.34 17.20 -5.14
N MET A 231 -0.94 16.24 -5.85
CA MET A 231 -1.05 14.86 -5.38
C MET A 231 0.31 14.14 -5.34
N VAL A 232 1.15 14.33 -6.37
CA VAL A 232 2.53 13.83 -6.37
C VAL A 232 3.30 14.37 -5.17
N THR A 233 3.17 15.67 -4.90
CA THR A 233 3.77 16.30 -3.71
C THR A 233 3.25 15.70 -2.40
N ALA A 234 1.96 15.35 -2.33
CA ALA A 234 1.38 14.71 -1.16
C ALA A 234 1.95 13.29 -0.95
N VAL A 235 2.10 12.49 -2.01
CA VAL A 235 2.70 11.14 -1.96
C VAL A 235 4.18 11.21 -1.56
N GLN A 236 4.91 12.21 -2.05
CA GLN A 236 6.33 12.42 -1.73
C GLN A 236 6.61 12.63 -0.24
N ARG A 237 5.60 13.01 0.55
CA ARG A 237 5.75 13.16 2.01
C ARG A 237 6.07 11.84 2.71
N TYR A 238 5.65 10.70 2.15
CA TYR A 238 5.98 9.37 2.68
C TYR A 238 6.85 8.55 1.72
N VAL A 239 6.90 8.86 0.41
CA VAL A 239 7.78 8.19 -0.56
C VAL A 239 8.54 9.24 -1.39
N PRO A 240 9.70 9.73 -0.92
CA PRO A 240 10.42 10.82 -1.58
C PRO A 240 10.82 10.55 -3.05
N GLY A 241 11.01 9.28 -3.41
CA GLY A 241 11.37 8.87 -4.77
C GLY A 241 10.20 8.76 -5.76
N TYR A 242 8.96 9.02 -5.33
CA TYR A 242 7.78 9.04 -6.20
C TYR A 242 7.74 10.33 -7.03
N ARG A 243 7.74 10.22 -8.36
CA ARG A 243 7.80 11.39 -9.25
C ARG A 243 7.10 11.17 -10.57
N LEU A 244 6.71 12.27 -11.21
CA LEU A 244 6.39 12.29 -12.64
C LEU A 244 7.67 12.02 -13.44
N LYS A 245 7.61 11.07 -14.37
CA LYS A 245 8.69 10.79 -15.31
C LYS A 245 8.62 11.70 -16.55
N GLN A 246 7.43 12.17 -16.87
CA GLN A 246 7.12 13.05 -17.98
C GLN A 246 6.04 14.04 -17.54
N ASP A 247 5.92 15.16 -18.25
CA ASP A 247 4.78 16.05 -18.10
C ASP A 247 3.47 15.29 -18.36
N VAL A 248 2.39 15.71 -17.72
CA VAL A 248 1.07 15.13 -17.93
C VAL A 248 0.66 15.34 -19.39
N GLN A 249 0.26 14.27 -20.07
CA GLN A 249 -0.15 14.32 -21.47
C GLN A 249 -1.67 14.30 -21.58
N PHE A 250 -2.19 15.03 -22.56
CA PHE A 250 -3.62 15.20 -22.78
C PHE A 250 -3.97 14.88 -24.23
N ASP A 251 -5.05 14.13 -24.41
CA ASP A 251 -5.70 13.91 -25.71
C ASP A 251 -7.18 14.25 -25.58
N HIS A 252 -7.70 15.14 -26.41
CA HIS A 252 -9.15 15.28 -26.57
C HIS A 252 -9.67 14.14 -27.43
N VAL A 253 -10.57 13.34 -26.86
CA VAL A 253 -11.06 12.12 -27.48
C VAL A 253 -12.53 12.29 -27.85
N HIS A 254 -12.89 11.83 -29.04
CA HIS A 254 -14.26 11.85 -29.55
C HIS A 254 -14.70 10.43 -29.93
N ASP A 255 -15.91 10.05 -29.48
CA ASP A 255 -16.58 8.79 -29.83
C ASP A 255 -15.76 7.51 -29.58
N LEU A 256 -14.90 7.51 -28.55
CA LEU A 256 -14.09 6.34 -28.21
C LEU A 256 -14.96 5.26 -27.59
N ASN A 257 -14.98 4.08 -28.23
CA ASN A 257 -15.68 2.92 -27.69
C ASN A 257 -14.91 2.33 -26.51
N VAL A 258 -15.39 2.57 -25.29
CA VAL A 258 -14.84 2.01 -24.06
C VAL A 258 -15.61 0.74 -23.68
N PRO A 259 -14.95 -0.42 -23.57
CA PRO A 259 -15.61 -1.66 -23.20
C PRO A 259 -16.40 -1.51 -21.88
N GLY A 260 -17.67 -1.90 -21.91
CA GLY A 260 -18.57 -1.83 -20.75
C GLY A 260 -19.19 -0.46 -20.46
N LEU A 261 -18.77 0.61 -21.15
CA LEU A 261 -19.34 1.95 -21.00
C LEU A 261 -19.90 2.55 -22.30
N GLY A 262 -19.58 1.95 -23.45
CA GLY A 262 -19.99 2.44 -24.76
C GLY A 262 -19.12 3.58 -25.26
N ARG A 263 -19.66 4.38 -26.18
CA ARG A 263 -18.93 5.49 -26.82
C ARG A 263 -18.90 6.72 -25.92
N ILE A 264 -17.69 7.19 -25.61
CA ILE A 264 -17.46 8.32 -24.72
C ILE A 264 -16.55 9.34 -25.44
N SER A 265 -16.89 10.61 -25.27
CA SER A 265 -16.04 11.75 -25.63
C SER A 265 -15.61 12.46 -24.35
N GLY A 266 -14.41 13.04 -24.35
CA GLY A 266 -13.86 13.64 -23.13
C GLY A 266 -12.38 13.96 -23.24
N LEU A 267 -11.76 14.17 -22.08
CA LEU A 267 -10.33 14.36 -21.95
C LEU A 267 -9.67 13.06 -21.48
N LYS A 268 -8.78 12.52 -22.30
CA LYS A 268 -7.86 11.46 -21.89
C LYS A 268 -6.62 12.11 -21.29
N THR A 269 -6.34 11.79 -20.03
CA THR A 269 -5.11 12.18 -19.34
C THR A 269 -4.20 10.97 -19.21
N THR A 270 -2.93 11.12 -19.57
CA THR A 270 -1.89 10.11 -19.39
C THR A 270 -0.83 10.63 -18.42
N VAL A 271 -0.64 9.93 -17.31
CA VAL A 271 0.37 10.26 -16.30
C VAL A 271 1.39 9.14 -16.24
N LEU A 272 2.66 9.49 -16.40
CA LEU A 272 3.78 8.55 -16.38
C LEU A 272 4.58 8.76 -15.11
N LEU A 273 4.59 7.75 -14.24
CA LEU A 273 5.26 7.77 -12.94
C LEU A 273 6.53 6.93 -12.96
N GLU A 274 7.47 7.31 -12.11
CA GLU A 274 8.62 6.49 -11.70
C GLU A 274 8.69 6.51 -10.18
N VAL A 275 8.87 5.33 -9.58
CA VAL A 275 8.97 5.17 -8.12
C VAL A 275 10.32 4.58 -7.77
N GLU A 276 11.15 5.42 -7.16
CA GLU A 276 12.45 5.02 -6.61
C GLU A 276 12.32 4.71 -5.12
N GLY A 277 12.76 3.53 -4.70
CA GLY A 277 12.72 3.10 -3.30
C GLY A 277 13.90 3.64 -2.48
N ALA A 278 13.74 3.72 -1.16
CA ALA A 278 14.77 4.23 -0.24
C ALA A 278 15.95 3.27 0.02
N ALA A 279 16.00 2.14 -0.70
CA ALA A 279 17.02 1.11 -0.59
C ALA A 279 17.23 0.54 0.84
N HIS A 280 16.15 0.42 1.63
CA HIS A 280 16.25 -0.07 3.00
C HIS A 280 16.54 -1.58 3.08
N TYR A 281 15.85 -2.38 2.26
CA TYR A 281 16.05 -3.83 2.16
C TYR A 281 16.55 -4.25 0.77
N LEU A 282 15.72 -4.06 -0.26
CA LEU A 282 16.13 -4.22 -1.65
C LEU A 282 16.73 -2.91 -2.19
N PRO A 283 17.51 -2.93 -3.29
CA PRO A 283 18.05 -1.72 -3.90
C PRO A 283 16.96 -0.75 -4.41
N ALA A 284 17.35 0.47 -4.78
CA ALA A 284 16.44 1.57 -5.13
C ALA A 284 15.44 1.25 -6.27
N TYR A 285 15.73 0.26 -7.11
CA TYR A 285 14.79 -0.19 -8.16
C TYR A 285 13.47 -0.75 -7.60
N ALA A 286 13.47 -1.22 -6.35
CA ALA A 286 12.32 -1.86 -5.71
C ALA A 286 11.34 -0.84 -5.10
N GLY A 287 11.03 0.24 -5.83
CA GLY A 287 10.06 1.26 -5.41
C GLY A 287 8.66 0.72 -5.16
N ASN A 288 8.32 -0.43 -5.75
CA ASN A 288 7.07 -1.15 -5.51
C ASN A 288 6.94 -1.68 -4.08
N LEU A 289 8.04 -2.03 -3.43
CA LEU A 289 8.01 -2.37 -2.01
C LEU A 289 7.87 -1.09 -1.19
N ASP A 290 8.66 -0.07 -1.52
CA ASP A 290 8.72 1.18 -0.78
C ASP A 290 7.38 1.91 -0.73
N ILE A 291 6.69 2.05 -1.87
CA ILE A 291 5.37 2.70 -1.93
C ILE A 291 4.34 1.99 -1.05
N MET A 292 4.39 0.66 -0.98
CA MET A 292 3.49 -0.14 -0.17
C MET A 292 3.82 -0.03 1.33
N THR A 293 5.08 -0.25 1.71
CA THR A 293 5.48 -0.25 3.12
C THR A 293 5.46 1.14 3.74
N SER A 294 5.78 2.17 2.97
CA SER A 294 5.67 3.57 3.41
C SER A 294 4.21 3.99 3.58
N ALA A 295 3.31 3.56 2.69
CA ALA A 295 1.87 3.80 2.86
C ALA A 295 1.34 3.07 4.11
N ALA A 296 1.72 1.80 4.32
CA ALA A 296 1.32 1.03 5.49
C ALA A 296 1.80 1.68 6.80
N LEU A 297 3.06 2.11 6.86
CA LEU A 297 3.59 2.83 8.02
C LEU A 297 2.88 4.16 8.22
N SER A 298 2.65 4.94 7.16
CA SER A 298 1.91 6.21 7.26
C SER A 298 0.50 6.03 7.81
N THR A 299 -0.21 4.97 7.40
CA THR A 299 -1.54 4.63 7.93
C THR A 299 -1.45 4.24 9.40
N ALA A 300 -0.52 3.35 9.76
CA ALA A 300 -0.36 2.88 11.12
C ALA A 300 0.06 3.98 12.11
N GLU A 301 0.91 4.93 11.69
CA GLU A 301 1.28 6.09 12.51
C GLU A 301 0.06 6.95 12.86
N ARG A 302 -0.86 7.16 11.90
CA ARG A 302 -2.10 7.89 12.13
C ARG A 302 -3.08 7.11 13.02
N ILE A 303 -3.20 5.80 12.81
CA ILE A 303 -4.00 4.92 13.68
C ILE A 303 -3.47 4.95 15.12
N ALA A 304 -2.15 4.80 15.29
CA ALA A 304 -1.51 4.81 16.60
C ALA A 304 -1.71 6.16 17.31
N GLN A 305 -1.54 7.28 16.62
CA GLN A 305 -1.83 8.60 17.18
C GLN A 305 -3.30 8.72 17.60
N ARG A 306 -4.24 8.28 16.75
CA ARG A 306 -5.68 8.30 17.04
C ARG A 306 -6.05 7.46 18.27
N MET A 307 -5.39 6.31 18.46
CA MET A 307 -5.58 5.44 19.63
C MET A 307 -5.11 6.13 20.91
N VAL A 308 -3.90 6.70 20.89
CA VAL A 308 -3.36 7.45 22.04
C VAL A 308 -4.25 8.65 22.41
N ASP A 309 -4.71 9.41 21.42
CA ASP A 309 -5.58 10.57 21.66
C ASP A 309 -6.95 10.16 22.25
N SER A 310 -7.47 9.00 21.84
CA SER A 310 -8.74 8.47 22.34
C SER A 310 -8.62 7.94 23.77
N ASP A 311 -7.51 7.29 24.11
CA ASP A 311 -7.24 6.82 25.47
C ASP A 311 -7.09 8.00 26.45
N VAL A 312 -6.43 9.09 26.01
CA VAL A 312 -6.34 10.33 26.81
C VAL A 312 -7.70 10.99 27.00
N ALA A 313 -8.58 10.97 25.99
CA ALA A 313 -9.92 11.54 26.09
C ALA A 313 -10.90 10.70 26.94
N ALA A 314 -10.57 9.43 27.19
CA ALA A 314 -11.38 8.50 27.99
C ALA A 314 -11.04 8.51 29.50
N ILE A 315 -9.99 9.23 29.91
CA ILE A 315 -9.53 9.42 31.30
C ILE A 315 -10.06 10.75 31.84
#